data_AF-A0A4Y8CAQ3-F1
#
_entry.id   AF-A0A4Y8CAQ3-F1
#
_cell.length_a   1.000
_cell.length_b   1.000
_cell.length_c   1.000
_cell.angle_alpha   90.00
_cell.angle_beta   90.00
_cell.angle_gamma   90.00
#
_symmetry.space_group_name_H-M   'P 1'
#
loop_
_entity.id
_entity.type
_entity.pdbx_description
1 polymer ?
#
loop_
_entity_poly.entity_id
_entity_poly.type
_entity_poly.pdbx_seq_one_letter_code
_entity_poly.pdbx_strand_id
1 'polypeptide(L)'
;KEEQGTSITLYLKDDEFANTYKIESIIEKYSNHIQFPIFMEKEEFTPAKEGEEEGKTELKISQINKANALWRMQKSSLKAEDYERFYEQNFHDSNKPLFYLHTKSEGKLEYNSLFFIPQNAPFDL
;
A
#
# COMPACT_ATOMS: atom_id res chain seq x y z
N LYS A 1 17.78 6.49 27.00
CA LYS A 1 17.66 5.29 26.14
C LYS A 1 17.97 5.75 24.73
N GLU A 2 19.09 5.35 24.16
CA GLU A 2 19.32 5.56 22.72
C GLU A 2 18.45 4.55 22.01
N GLU A 3 17.33 5.00 21.46
CA GLU A 3 16.46 4.17 20.65
C GLU A 3 17.16 3.91 19.30
N GLN A 4 17.22 2.64 18.89
CA GLN A 4 17.75 2.28 17.58
C GLN A 4 16.85 2.88 16.50
N GLY A 5 17.42 3.63 15.57
CA GLY A 5 16.67 4.20 14.44
C GLY A 5 17.20 5.57 14.01
N THR A 6 16.38 6.30 13.29
CA THR A 6 16.67 7.67 12.85
C THR A 6 15.39 8.50 12.95
N SER A 7 15.49 9.66 13.60
CA SER A 7 14.42 10.66 13.61
C SER A 7 14.77 11.77 12.66
N ILE A 8 13.83 12.11 11.76
CA ILE A 8 13.99 13.17 10.77
C ILE A 8 12.87 14.18 11.01
N THR A 9 13.24 15.40 11.42
CA THR A 9 12.30 16.52 11.59
C THR A 9 12.47 17.49 10.42
N LEU A 10 11.38 17.73 9.68
CA LEU A 10 11.35 18.67 8.56
C LEU A 10 10.63 19.96 8.98
N TYR A 11 11.28 21.11 8.81
CA TYR A 11 10.66 22.42 8.98
C TYR A 11 10.14 22.89 7.63
N LEU A 12 8.82 22.90 7.49
CA LEU A 12 8.17 23.26 6.23
C LEU A 12 8.24 24.77 5.99
N LYS A 13 8.44 25.15 4.73
CA LYS A 13 8.44 26.56 4.29
C LYS A 13 7.00 27.08 4.06
N ASP A 14 6.11 26.18 3.66
CA ASP A 14 4.69 26.41 3.40
C ASP A 14 3.86 25.21 3.90
N ASP A 15 2.53 25.33 3.81
CA ASP A 15 1.60 24.34 4.33
C ASP A 15 1.24 23.25 3.29
N GLU A 16 1.96 23.17 2.16
CA GLU A 16 1.63 22.22 1.08
C GLU A 16 1.66 20.77 1.59
N PHE A 17 2.62 20.44 2.46
CA PHE A 17 2.78 19.12 3.08
C PHE A 17 2.26 19.06 4.51
N ALA A 18 1.43 20.04 4.93
CA ALA A 18 0.74 20.01 6.22
C ALA A 18 -0.67 19.38 6.12
N ASN A 19 -1.11 18.99 4.92
CA ASN A 19 -2.41 18.38 4.69
C ASN A 19 -2.37 16.84 4.79
N THR A 20 -3.18 16.28 5.70
CA THR A 20 -3.27 14.84 5.96
C THR A 20 -3.56 14.01 4.71
N TYR A 21 -4.58 14.37 3.93
CA TYR A 21 -4.97 13.64 2.72
C TYR A 21 -3.86 13.65 1.66
N LYS A 22 -3.15 14.77 1.54
CA LYS A 22 -2.04 14.89 0.61
C LYS A 22 -0.88 13.98 1.01
N ILE A 23 -0.51 13.97 2.29
CA ILE A 23 0.52 13.05 2.82
C ILE A 23 0.10 11.59 2.57
N GLU A 24 -1.15 11.24 2.87
CA GLU A 24 -1.70 9.90 2.64
C GLU A 24 -1.53 9.49 1.17
N SER A 25 -1.94 10.34 0.22
CA SER A 25 -1.79 10.07 -1.21
C SER A 25 -0.33 9.88 -1.66
N ILE A 26 0.61 10.63 -1.06
CA ILE A 26 2.03 10.54 -1.37
C ILE A 26 2.58 9.21 -0.85
N ILE A 27 2.24 8.84 0.38
CA ILE A 27 2.64 7.56 0.97
C ILE A 27 2.07 6.40 0.16
N GLU A 28 0.80 6.43 -0.20
CA GLU A 28 0.18 5.39 -1.02
C GLU A 28 0.87 5.27 -2.39
N LYS A 29 1.09 6.39 -3.08
CA LYS A 29 1.69 6.42 -4.42
C LYS A 29 3.10 5.84 -4.43
N TYR A 30 3.94 6.21 -3.45
CA TYR A 30 5.36 5.86 -3.47
C TYR A 30 5.74 4.71 -2.55
N SER A 31 4.85 4.24 -1.67
CA SER A 31 5.22 3.27 -0.64
C SER A 31 4.29 2.06 -0.53
N ASN A 32 3.21 1.98 -1.30
CA ASN A 32 2.37 0.76 -1.35
C ASN A 32 3.16 -0.51 -1.71
N HIS A 33 4.24 -0.33 -2.47
CA HIS A 33 5.13 -1.41 -2.85
C HIS A 33 6.28 -1.67 -1.88
N ILE A 34 6.37 -0.96 -0.75
CA ILE A 34 7.41 -1.12 0.27
C ILE A 34 6.94 -2.14 1.30
N GLN A 35 7.73 -3.19 1.56
CA GLN A 35 7.33 -4.28 2.47
C GLN A 35 7.20 -3.87 3.94
N PHE A 36 7.77 -2.71 4.30
CA PHE A 36 7.69 -2.20 5.66
C PHE A 36 6.38 -1.44 5.85
N PRO A 37 5.63 -1.69 6.94
CA PRO A 37 4.44 -0.93 7.26
C PRO A 37 4.83 0.51 7.62
N ILE A 38 4.12 1.47 7.03
CA ILE A 38 4.25 2.89 7.27
C ILE A 38 3.00 3.34 8.00
N PHE A 39 3.21 3.87 9.19
CA PHE A 39 2.15 4.36 10.06
C PHE A 39 2.08 5.88 10.01
N MET A 40 0.86 6.40 10.07
CA MET A 40 0.57 7.83 10.17
C MET A 40 -0.50 8.05 11.23
N GLU A 41 -0.31 9.10 12.02
CA GLU A 41 -1.34 9.60 12.92
C GLU A 41 -2.36 10.42 12.13
N LYS A 42 -3.64 10.11 12.27
CA LYS A 42 -4.74 10.87 11.65
C LYS A 42 -5.94 10.96 12.58
N GLU A 43 -6.75 11.99 12.38
CA GLU A 43 -8.03 12.14 13.04
C GLU A 43 -9.02 11.11 12.50
N GLU A 44 -9.60 10.30 13.38
CA GLU A 44 -10.64 9.33 13.04
C GLU A 44 -11.92 9.67 13.82
N PHE A 45 -13.03 9.86 13.10
CA PHE A 45 -14.34 10.10 13.72
C PHE A 45 -15.01 8.77 14.06
N THR A 46 -15.33 8.57 15.33
CA THR A 46 -16.10 7.43 15.82
C THR A 46 -17.54 7.87 16.10
N PRO A 47 -18.55 7.31 15.41
CA PRO A 47 -19.95 7.62 15.69
C PRO A 47 -20.34 7.12 17.09
N ALA A 48 -21.27 7.83 17.73
CA ALA A 48 -21.78 7.46 19.06
C ALA A 48 -22.34 6.03 19.06
N LYS A 49 -21.98 5.24 20.07
CA LYS A 49 -22.60 3.93 20.33
C LYS A 49 -23.93 4.13 21.08
N GLU A 50 -24.81 3.14 21.04
CA GLU A 50 -26.08 3.17 21.80
C GLU A 50 -25.80 3.51 23.28
N GLY A 51 -26.24 4.70 23.70
CA GLY A 51 -26.04 5.24 25.05
C GLY A 51 -25.04 6.41 25.17
N GLU A 52 -24.36 6.81 24.09
CA GLU A 52 -23.53 8.03 24.05
C GLU A 52 -24.25 9.18 23.30
N GLU A 53 -24.10 10.42 23.79
CA GLU A 53 -24.80 11.60 23.23
C GLU A 53 -24.17 12.13 21.93
N GLU A 54 -22.84 12.04 21.78
CA GLU A 54 -22.12 12.58 20.62
C GLU A 54 -20.97 11.66 20.19
N GLY A 55 -20.66 11.69 18.89
CA GLY A 55 -19.48 11.00 18.33
C GLY A 55 -18.19 11.70 18.74
N LYS A 56 -17.07 10.96 18.71
CA LYS A 56 -15.76 11.43 19.19
C LYS A 56 -14.75 11.40 18.05
N THR A 57 -13.96 12.46 17.92
CA THR A 57 -12.79 12.50 17.03
C THR A 57 -11.54 12.27 17.85
N GLU A 58 -10.77 11.25 17.50
CA GLU A 58 -9.52 10.91 18.20
C GLU A 58 -8.35 10.82 17.21
N LEU A 59 -7.16 11.20 17.66
CA LEU A 59 -5.93 10.97 16.91
C LEU A 59 -5.53 9.51 17.05
N LYS A 60 -5.42 8.81 15.93
CA LYS A 60 -5.09 7.39 15.90
C LYS A 60 -3.99 7.12 14.89
N ILE A 61 -3.06 6.26 15.30
CA ILE A 61 -2.01 5.75 14.44
C ILE A 61 -2.57 4.60 13.61
N SER A 62 -2.49 4.73 12.28
CA SER A 62 -2.99 3.73 11.32
C SER A 62 -1.94 3.44 10.25
N GLN A 63 -1.92 2.21 9.73
CA GLN A 63 -1.07 1.85 8.61
C GLN A 63 -1.65 2.42 7.31
N ILE A 64 -0.83 3.14 6.55
CA ILE A 64 -1.26 3.80 5.31
C ILE A 64 -0.91 2.97 4.07
N ASN A 65 0.28 2.38 4.01
CA ASN A 65 0.68 1.62 2.84
C ASN A 65 0.14 0.18 2.88
N LYS A 66 -0.18 -0.37 1.70
CA LYS A 66 -0.63 -1.77 1.57
C LYS A 66 0.47 -2.82 1.82
N ALA A 67 1.74 -2.41 1.78
CA ALA A 67 2.92 -3.24 1.95
C ALA A 67 3.03 -4.47 1.02
N ASN A 68 2.41 -4.43 -0.16
CA ASN A 68 2.27 -5.57 -1.06
C ASN A 68 3.35 -5.57 -2.14
N ALA A 69 4.59 -5.88 -1.78
CA ALA A 69 5.69 -6.03 -2.75
C ALA A 69 5.80 -7.49 -3.26
N LEU A 70 4.71 -8.04 -3.80
CA LEU A 70 4.62 -9.46 -4.11
C LEU A 70 5.72 -9.95 -5.08
N TRP A 71 6.14 -9.11 -6.03
CA TRP A 71 7.24 -9.40 -6.97
C TRP A 71 8.64 -9.46 -6.34
N ARG A 72 8.80 -9.00 -5.09
CA ARG A 72 10.07 -9.12 -4.35
C ARG A 72 10.11 -10.36 -3.47
N MET A 73 8.96 -11.00 -3.25
CA MET A 73 8.88 -12.21 -2.45
C MET A 73 9.34 -13.44 -3.25
N GLN A 74 9.85 -14.44 -2.55
CA GLN A 74 10.31 -15.66 -3.17
C GLN A 74 9.11 -16.43 -3.75
N LYS A 75 9.21 -16.87 -5.01
CA LYS A 75 8.13 -17.62 -5.68
C LYS A 75 7.68 -18.85 -4.89
N SER A 76 8.60 -19.54 -4.21
CA SER A 76 8.30 -20.74 -3.43
C SER A 76 7.49 -20.48 -2.17
N SER A 77 7.43 -19.25 -1.67
CA SER A 77 6.61 -18.87 -0.51
C SER A 77 5.24 -18.33 -0.91
N LEU A 78 4.96 -18.17 -2.21
CA LEU A 78 3.72 -17.60 -2.73
C LEU A 78 2.82 -18.69 -3.29
N LYS A 79 1.53 -18.56 -3.05
CA LYS A 79 0.48 -19.41 -3.63
C LYS A 79 -0.21 -18.69 -4.78
N ALA A 80 -0.97 -19.43 -5.58
CA ALA A 80 -1.75 -18.87 -6.68
C ALA A 80 -2.72 -17.77 -6.19
N GLU A 81 -3.33 -17.98 -5.01
CA GLU A 81 -4.27 -17.04 -4.41
C GLU A 81 -3.62 -15.70 -4.04
N ASP A 82 -2.31 -15.69 -3.73
CA ASP A 82 -1.59 -14.44 -3.45
C ASP A 82 -1.47 -13.57 -4.71
N TYR A 83 -1.21 -14.21 -5.86
CA TYR A 83 -1.18 -13.53 -7.16
C TYR A 83 -2.57 -13.03 -7.57
N GLU A 84 -3.62 -13.83 -7.34
CA GLU A 84 -5.01 -13.45 -7.63
C GLU A 84 -5.43 -12.22 -6.80
N ARG A 85 -5.16 -12.23 -5.49
CA ARG A 85 -5.46 -11.10 -4.59
C ARG A 85 -4.67 -9.85 -4.98
N PHE A 86 -3.40 -10.01 -5.34
CA PHE A 86 -2.58 -8.88 -5.78
C PHE A 86 -3.13 -8.28 -7.08
N TYR A 87 -3.57 -9.11 -8.02
CA TYR A 87 -4.19 -8.66 -9.27
C TYR A 87 -5.48 -7.85 -8.99
N GLU A 88 -6.41 -8.42 -8.22
CA GLU A 88 -7.68 -7.76 -7.87
C GLU A 88 -7.46 -6.39 -7.20
N GLN A 89 -6.51 -6.32 -6.27
CA GLN A 89 -6.23 -5.08 -5.51
C GLN A 89 -5.60 -3.96 -6.32
N ASN A 90 -4.85 -4.28 -7.39
CA ASN A 90 -4.09 -3.29 -8.16
C ASN A 90 -4.77 -2.93 -9.48
N PHE A 91 -5.52 -3.85 -10.09
CA PHE A 91 -6.17 -3.64 -11.39
C PHE A 91 -7.68 -3.41 -11.27
N HIS A 92 -8.25 -3.49 -10.06
CA HIS A 92 -9.69 -3.30 -9.81
C HIS A 92 -10.59 -4.21 -10.66
N ASP A 93 -10.08 -5.37 -11.07
CA ASP A 93 -10.80 -6.41 -11.78
C ASP A 93 -11.10 -7.55 -10.80
N SER A 94 -12.39 -7.80 -10.58
CA SER A 94 -12.86 -8.88 -9.68
C SER A 94 -12.68 -10.27 -10.27
N ASN A 95 -12.36 -10.38 -11.56
CA ASN A 95 -12.04 -11.66 -12.18
C ASN A 95 -10.60 -12.06 -11.86
N LYS A 96 -10.35 -13.38 -11.87
CA LYS A 96 -8.98 -13.90 -11.75
C LYS A 96 -8.20 -13.59 -13.03
N PRO A 97 -6.89 -13.35 -12.96
CA PRO A 97 -6.07 -13.25 -14.16
C PRO A 97 -6.10 -14.59 -14.92
N LEU A 98 -6.08 -14.53 -16.26
CA LEU A 98 -5.95 -15.72 -17.11
C LEU A 98 -4.61 -16.40 -16.91
N PHE A 99 -3.56 -15.59 -16.75
CA PHE A 99 -2.20 -16.05 -16.58
C PHE A 99 -1.37 -15.01 -15.84
N TYR A 100 -0.33 -15.46 -15.14
CA TYR A 100 0.69 -14.58 -14.56
C TYR A 100 2.08 -15.13 -14.82
N LEU A 101 3.05 -14.22 -14.98
CA LEU A 101 4.46 -14.55 -15.15
C LEU A 101 5.28 -13.73 -14.15
N HIS A 102 5.78 -14.40 -13.11
CA HIS A 102 6.74 -13.84 -12.18
C HIS A 102 8.14 -14.25 -12.65
N THR A 103 9.10 -13.33 -12.79
CA THR A 103 10.49 -13.62 -13.15
C THR A 103 11.46 -12.76 -12.37
N LYS A 104 12.61 -13.33 -12.03
CA LYS A 104 13.77 -12.60 -11.51
C LYS A 104 14.88 -12.68 -12.56
N SER A 105 15.40 -11.53 -12.98
CA SER A 105 16.52 -11.44 -13.90
C SER A 105 17.75 -10.98 -13.13
N GLU A 106 18.82 -11.75 -13.27
CA GLU A 106 20.14 -11.46 -12.69
C GLU A 106 21.13 -11.38 -13.87
N GLY A 107 21.84 -10.27 -14.01
CA GLY A 107 22.66 -9.97 -15.18
C GLY A 107 23.26 -8.56 -15.11
N LYS A 108 23.39 -7.88 -16.25
CA LYS A 108 23.85 -6.47 -16.27
C LYS A 108 22.89 -5.51 -15.56
N LEU A 109 21.60 -5.87 -15.53
CA LEU A 109 20.56 -5.19 -14.78
C LEU A 109 19.84 -6.24 -13.94
N GLU A 110 19.69 -5.98 -12.66
CA GLU A 110 18.93 -6.82 -11.74
C GLU A 110 17.53 -6.26 -11.58
N TYR A 111 16.52 -7.08 -11.90
CA TYR A 111 15.13 -6.68 -11.73
C TYR A 111 14.22 -7.89 -11.50
N ASN A 112 13.11 -7.64 -10.83
CA ASN A 112 12.01 -8.58 -10.70
C ASN A 112 10.85 -8.05 -11.55
N SER A 113 10.19 -8.94 -12.28
CA SER A 113 9.01 -8.62 -13.09
C SER A 113 7.86 -9.53 -12.71
N LEU A 114 6.66 -8.95 -12.66
CA LEU A 114 5.42 -9.66 -12.47
C LEU A 114 4.43 -9.16 -13.51
N PHE A 115 4.10 -10.02 -14.47
CA PHE A 115 3.13 -9.76 -15.52
C PHE A 115 1.82 -10.49 -15.24
N PHE A 116 0.72 -9.88 -15.64
CA PHE A 116 -0.62 -10.49 -15.62
C PHE A 116 -1.26 -10.37 -16.99
N ILE A 117 -2.04 -11.39 -17.37
CA ILE A 117 -2.92 -11.38 -18.54
C ILE A 117 -4.35 -11.38 -18.01
N PRO A 118 -5.17 -10.34 -18.28
CA PRO A 118 -6.55 -10.28 -17.83
C PRO A 118 -7.40 -11.32 -18.56
N GLN A 119 -8.48 -11.82 -17.94
CA GLN A 119 -9.44 -12.71 -18.60
C GLN A 119 -10.26 -11.98 -19.66
N ASN A 120 -10.63 -10.74 -19.37
CA ASN A 120 -11.43 -9.89 -20.24
C ASN A 120 -10.58 -8.73 -20.73
N ALA A 121 -10.75 -8.34 -21.99
CA ALA A 121 -10.18 -7.10 -22.48
C ALA A 121 -10.81 -5.90 -21.73
N PRO A 122 -10.02 -4.93 -21.26
CA PRO A 122 -10.51 -3.64 -20.79
C PRO A 122 -11.42 -2.97 -21.82
N PHE A 123 -12.39 -2.17 -21.34
CA PHE A 123 -13.33 -1.46 -22.21
C PHE A 123 -12.68 -0.36 -23.06
N ASP A 124 -11.47 0.09 -22.69
CA ASP A 124 -10.72 1.19 -23.28
C ASP A 124 -9.52 0.75 -24.13
N LEU A 125 -9.50 -0.52 -24.56
CA LEU A 125 -8.44 -1.09 -25.39
C LEU A 125 -8.57 -0.75 -26.88
#